data_AF-A0A372Q2A7-F1
#
_entry.id   AF-A0A372Q2A7-F1
#
_cell.length_a   1.000
_cell.length_b   1.000
_cell.length_c   1.000
_cell.angle_alpha   90.00
_cell.angle_beta   90.00
_cell.angle_gamma   90.00
#
_symmetry.space_group_name_H-M   'P 1'
#
loop_
_entity.id
_entity.type
_entity.pdbx_description
1 polymer ?
#
loop_
_entity_poly.entity_id
_entity_poly.type
_entity_poly.pdbx_seq_one_letter_code
_entity_poly.pdbx_strand_id
1 'polypeptide(L)'
;ELKEILIDFCKLSGLHSGENLYESFVKSCDNMRILTKILACTTDNASNNDTLMKVLEKTCKDRNIEFTAYNNHIRCLAHIINLA
;
A
#
# COMPACT_ATOMS: atom_id res chain seq x y z
N GLU A 1 8.88 -23.08 1.99
CA GLU A 1 9.25 -22.20 3.12
C GLU A 1 8.82 -20.77 2.78
N LEU A 2 8.18 -20.06 3.71
CA LEU A 2 7.78 -18.66 3.50
C LEU A 2 9.00 -17.76 3.73
N LYS A 3 9.16 -16.69 2.92
CA LYS A 3 10.25 -15.73 3.07
C LYS A 3 9.68 -14.34 3.35
N GLU A 4 10.32 -13.63 4.26
CA GLU A 4 10.03 -12.26 4.59
C GLU A 4 11.29 -11.42 4.38
N ILE A 5 11.15 -10.25 3.73
CA ILE A 5 12.25 -9.34 3.45
C ILE A 5 11.73 -7.92 3.70
N LEU A 6 12.45 -7.15 4.53
CA LEU A 6 12.21 -5.74 4.68
C LEU A 6 12.65 -5.00 3.41
N ILE A 7 11.68 -4.40 2.73
CA ILE A 7 11.88 -3.66 1.48
C ILE A 7 12.36 -2.24 1.75
N ASP A 8 11.68 -1.54 2.65
CA ASP A 8 11.98 -0.15 2.98
C ASP A 8 11.46 0.16 4.38
N PHE A 9 12.14 1.08 5.06
CA PHE A 9 11.71 1.66 6.33
C PHE A 9 12.03 3.15 6.30
N CYS A 10 11.09 3.93 5.77
CA CYS A 10 11.30 5.34 5.49
C CYS A 10 10.61 6.24 6.52
N LYS A 11 11.25 7.36 6.84
CA LYS A 11 10.63 8.42 7.65
C LYS A 11 9.69 9.24 6.77
N LEU A 12 8.39 9.19 7.05
CA LEU A 12 7.42 10.04 6.38
C LEU A 12 7.58 11.49 6.88
N SER A 13 7.78 12.43 5.95
CA SER A 13 7.84 13.86 6.26
C SER A 13 6.52 14.52 5.87
N GLY A 14 6.05 15.49 6.67
CA GLY A 14 4.77 16.16 6.45
C GLY A 14 3.58 15.41 7.04
N LEU A 15 2.38 15.68 6.52
CA LEU A 15 1.13 15.11 7.03
C LEU A 15 1.04 13.61 6.73
N HIS A 16 0.41 12.86 7.64
CA HIS A 16 0.17 11.43 7.48
C HIS A 16 -1.08 11.14 6.61
N SER A 17 -1.21 11.86 5.48
CA SER A 17 -2.31 11.70 4.53
C SER A 17 -2.11 10.47 3.64
N GLY A 18 -3.19 9.97 3.04
CA GLY A 18 -3.12 8.82 2.15
C GLY A 18 -2.27 9.09 0.91
N GLU A 19 -2.30 10.30 0.38
CA GLU A 19 -1.47 10.73 -0.76
C GLU A 19 0.02 10.69 -0.39
N ASN A 20 0.39 11.16 0.79
CA ASN A 20 1.79 11.16 1.21
C ASN A 20 2.33 9.74 1.47
N LEU A 21 1.48 8.88 2.05
CA LEU A 21 1.78 7.46 2.19
C LEU A 21 1.95 6.80 0.81
N TYR A 22 1.05 7.11 -0.13
CA TYR A 22 1.11 6.62 -1.51
C TYR A 22 2.43 7.02 -2.20
N GLU A 23 2.83 8.30 -2.12
CA GLU A 23 4.05 8.80 -2.75
C GLU A 23 5.29 8.06 -2.22
N SER A 24 5.35 7.86 -0.91
CA SER A 24 6.44 7.10 -0.29
C SER A 24 6.43 5.63 -0.70
N PHE A 25 5.25 4.99 -0.69
CA PHE A 25 5.09 3.59 -1.05
C PHE A 25 5.47 3.31 -2.51
N VAL A 26 4.95 4.10 -3.46
CA VAL A 26 5.24 3.92 -4.89
C VAL A 26 6.69 4.21 -5.19
N LYS A 27 7.30 5.21 -4.54
CA LYS A 27 8.74 5.48 -4.66
C LYS A 27 9.58 4.27 -4.25
N SER A 28 9.28 3.63 -3.12
CA SER A 28 9.97 2.42 -2.67
C SER A 28 9.79 1.26 -3.67
N CYS A 29 8.56 1.08 -4.18
CA CYS A 29 8.25 0.04 -5.15
C CYS A 29 8.97 0.25 -6.50
N ASP A 30 9.03 1.50 -6.98
CA ASP A 30 9.67 1.87 -8.23
C ASP A 30 11.18 1.73 -8.15
N ASN A 31 11.80 2.14 -7.03
CA ASN A 31 13.24 1.99 -6.78
C ASN A 31 13.70 0.53 -6.89
N MET A 32 12.86 -0.41 -6.45
CA MET A 32 13.15 -1.84 -6.54
C MET A 32 12.52 -2.54 -7.75
N ARG A 33 11.74 -1.81 -8.56
CA ARG A 33 11.03 -2.33 -9.73
C ARG A 33 10.09 -3.49 -9.39
N ILE A 34 9.33 -3.35 -8.31
CA ILE A 34 8.39 -4.38 -7.82
C ILE A 34 6.91 -3.98 -7.92
N LEU A 35 6.58 -2.77 -8.38
CA LEU A 35 5.19 -2.31 -8.43
C LEU A 35 4.27 -3.27 -9.19
N THR A 36 4.74 -3.84 -10.30
CA THR A 36 4.00 -4.81 -11.12
C THR A 36 3.86 -6.20 -10.49
N LYS A 37 4.48 -6.43 -9.31
CA LYS A 37 4.53 -7.71 -8.61
C LYS A 37 3.70 -7.72 -7.33
N ILE A 38 2.97 -6.65 -7.05
CA ILE A 38 2.14 -6.54 -5.85
C ILE A 38 0.89 -7.41 -6.03
N LEU A 39 0.78 -8.47 -5.24
CA LEU A 39 -0.43 -9.28 -5.18
C LEU A 39 -1.51 -8.61 -4.33
N ALA A 40 -1.16 -8.15 -3.13
CA ALA A 40 -2.07 -7.47 -2.22
C ALA A 40 -1.28 -6.60 -1.23
N CYS A 41 -1.92 -5.54 -0.74
CA CYS A 41 -1.45 -4.71 0.35
C CYS A 41 -2.27 -5.02 1.59
N THR A 42 -1.61 -5.36 2.70
CA THR A 42 -2.26 -5.48 4.01
C THR A 42 -1.93 -4.25 4.85
N THR A 43 -2.95 -3.52 5.29
CA THR A 43 -2.77 -2.30 6.12
C THR A 43 -3.71 -2.33 7.32
N ASP A 44 -3.50 -1.48 8.32
CA ASP A 44 -4.49 -1.28 9.38
C ASP A 44 -5.77 -0.59 8.85
N ASN A 45 -6.77 -0.41 9.74
CA ASN A 45 -8.09 0.10 9.37
C ASN A 45 -8.17 1.64 9.35
N ALA A 46 -7.04 2.33 9.26
CA ALA A 46 -7.04 3.78 9.13
C ALA A 46 -7.57 4.22 7.75
N SER A 47 -8.32 5.32 7.71
CA SER A 47 -8.98 5.83 6.50
C SER A 47 -8.01 6.41 5.48
N ASN A 48 -6.83 6.85 5.91
CA ASN A 48 -5.77 7.27 5.01
C ASN A 48 -5.27 6.12 4.11
N ASN A 49 -5.34 4.86 4.57
CA ASN A 49 -5.03 3.71 3.73
C ASN A 49 -6.05 3.51 2.60
N ASP A 50 -7.33 3.85 2.81
CA ASP A 50 -8.30 3.85 1.70
C ASP A 50 -7.91 4.83 0.61
N THR A 51 -7.48 6.03 1.02
CA THR A 51 -7.01 7.06 0.10
C THR A 51 -5.73 6.61 -0.62
N LEU A 52 -4.75 6.03 0.10
CA LEU A 52 -3.56 5.45 -0.50
C LEU A 52 -3.93 4.43 -1.59
N MET A 53 -4.82 3.48 -1.29
CA MET A 53 -5.18 2.41 -2.21
C MET A 53 -5.91 2.93 -3.46
N LYS A 54 -6.76 3.96 -3.31
CA LYS A 54 -7.42 4.62 -4.44
C LYS A 54 -6.42 5.31 -5.38
N VAL A 55 -5.44 6.01 -4.82
CA VAL A 55 -4.42 6.69 -5.64
C VAL A 55 -3.49 5.66 -6.28
N LEU A 56 -3.14 4.60 -5.56
CA LEU A 56 -2.35 3.47 -6.10
C LEU A 56 -3.06 2.78 -7.27
N GLU A 57 -4.36 2.52 -7.17
CA GLU A 57 -5.16 1.94 -8.27
C GLU A 57 -5.11 2.82 -9.52
N LYS A 58 -5.24 4.14 -9.37
CA LYS A 58 -5.12 5.07 -10.50
C LYS A 58 -3.74 4.95 -11.17
N THR A 59 -2.67 4.94 -10.38
CA THR A 59 -1.30 4.81 -10.90
C THR A 59 -1.05 3.46 -11.58
N CYS A 60 -1.57 2.37 -11.01
CA CYS A 60 -1.50 1.05 -11.63
C CYS A 60 -2.24 1.03 -12.96
N LYS A 61 -3.44 1.61 -13.03
CA LYS A 61 -4.22 1.72 -14.27
C LYS A 61 -3.47 2.51 -15.34
N ASP A 62 -2.90 3.67 -14.98
CA ASP A 62 -2.12 4.51 -15.90
C ASP A 62 -0.86 3.78 -16.42
N ARG A 63 -0.34 2.82 -15.65
CA ARG A 63 0.83 1.99 -16.00
C ARG A 63 0.46 0.61 -16.57
N ASN A 64 -0.82 0.35 -16.87
CA ASN A 64 -1.33 -0.95 -17.34
C ASN A 64 -0.99 -2.14 -16.42
N ILE A 65 -1.09 -1.93 -15.11
CA ILE A 65 -0.92 -2.95 -14.07
C ILE A 65 -2.30 -3.38 -13.59
N GLU A 66 -2.57 -4.69 -13.60
CA GLU A 66 -3.82 -5.23 -13.06
C GLU A 66 -3.80 -5.14 -11.53
N PHE A 67 -4.49 -4.13 -11.01
CA PHE A 67 -4.60 -3.87 -9.58
C PHE A 67 -5.84 -3.01 -9.33
N THR A 68 -6.66 -3.38 -8.35
CA THR A 68 -7.77 -2.56 -7.86
C THR A 68 -7.73 -2.46 -6.35
N ALA A 69 -8.14 -1.32 -5.80
CA ALA A 69 -8.23 -1.17 -4.35
C ALA A 69 -9.16 -2.22 -3.73
N TYR A 70 -10.21 -2.63 -4.46
CA TYR A 70 -11.16 -3.63 -3.98
C TYR A 70 -10.56 -5.05 -3.89
N ASN A 71 -9.84 -5.51 -4.91
CA ASN A 71 -9.32 -6.89 -4.97
C ASN A 71 -7.97 -7.04 -4.25
N ASN A 72 -7.19 -5.97 -4.14
CA ASN A 72 -5.81 -6.02 -3.67
C ASN A 72 -5.61 -5.38 -2.29
N HIS A 73 -6.67 -4.95 -1.59
CA HIS A 73 -6.58 -4.41 -0.23
C HIS A 73 -7.10 -5.39 0.82
N ILE A 74 -6.26 -5.73 1.80
CA ILE A 74 -6.63 -6.54 2.96
C ILE A 74 -6.46 -5.68 4.21
N ARG A 75 -7.46 -5.70 5.10
CA ARG A 75 -7.36 -5.05 6.41
C ARG A 75 -6.69 -5.97 7.42
N CYS A 76 -5.82 -5.41 8.25
CA CYS A 76 -5.10 -6.15 9.28
C CYS A 76 -6.06 -6.70 10.33
N LEU A 77 -6.12 -8.03 10.47
CA LEU A 77 -6.99 -8.71 11.42
C LEU A 77 -6.74 -8.28 12.87
N ALA A 78 -5.48 -8.11 13.26
CA ALA A 78 -5.13 -7.70 14.63
C ALA A 78 -5.76 -6.36 15.01
N HIS A 79 -5.81 -5.41 14.07
CA HIS A 79 -6.44 -4.11 14.30
C HIS A 79 -7.97 -4.25 14.40
N ILE A 80 -8.60 -5.07 13.55
CA ILE A 80 -10.05 -5.29 13.60
C ILE A 80 -10.48 -5.92 14.93
N ILE A 81 -9.73 -6.91 15.44
CA ILE A 81 -10.01 -7.52 16.75
C ILE A 81 -9.92 -6.48 17.86
N ASN A 82 -8.96 -5.55 17.78
CA ASN A 82 -8.78 -4.50 18.77
C ASN A 82 -9.84 -3.38 18.70
N LEU A 83 -10.70 -3.37 17.67
CA LEU A 83 -11.84 -2.46 17.55
C LEU A 83 -13.18 -3.09 18.00
N ALA A 84 -13.20 -4.38 18.31
CA ALA A 84 -14.41 -5.16 18.64
C ALA A 84 -14.74 -5.16 20.14
#